data_AF-A0AA92NWV4-F1
#
_entry.id   AF-A0AA92NWV4-F1
#
_cell.length_a   1.000
_cell.length_b   1.000
_cell.length_c   1.000
_cell.angle_alpha   90.00
_cell.angle_beta   90.00
_cell.angle_gamma   90.00
#
_symmetry.space_group_name_H-M   'P 1'
#
loop_
_entity.id
_entity.type
_entity.pdbx_description
1 polymer ?
#
loop_
_entity_poly.entity_id
_entity_poly.type
_entity_poly.pdbx_seq_one_letter_code
_entity_poly.pdbx_strand_id
1 'polypeptide(L)'
;MTVPASGIYLISYRVTTAQASEVSFIIRRNGANITGSAGTSSSADSAADGNAFGMVTSFTRLAAGDIVDIFRTGGIADQFLQSFADGTTTVTGFLTLVKIAD
;
A
#
# COMPACT_ATOMS: atom_id res chain seq x y z
N MET A 1 8.47 -6.53 0.78
CA MET A 1 9.34 -6.99 -0.32
C MET A 1 10.70 -6.34 -0.16
N THR A 2 11.80 -7.09 -0.29
CA THR A 2 13.15 -6.53 -0.24
C THR A 2 13.59 -6.13 -1.64
N VAL A 3 14.12 -4.91 -1.78
CA VAL A 3 14.60 -4.36 -3.05
C VAL A 3 15.93 -5.03 -3.42
N PRO A 4 16.05 -5.67 -4.60
CA PRO A 4 17.24 -6.45 -4.95
C PRO A 4 18.41 -5.59 -5.43
N ALA A 5 18.16 -4.40 -5.99
CA ALA A 5 19.19 -3.53 -6.53
C ALA A 5 18.79 -2.05 -6.38
N SER A 6 19.76 -1.15 -6.21
CA SER A 6 19.47 0.28 -6.22
C SER A 6 18.99 0.74 -7.61
N GLY A 7 18.08 1.72 -7.64
CA GLY A 7 17.59 2.29 -8.88
C GLY A 7 16.30 3.09 -8.72
N ILE A 8 15.75 3.54 -9.85
CA ILE A 8 14.39 4.09 -9.93
C ILE A 8 13.42 2.93 -10.21
N TYR A 9 12.38 2.84 -9.39
CA TYR A 9 11.36 1.81 -9.48
C TYR A 9 10.00 2.42 -9.78
N LEU A 10 9.27 1.78 -10.70
CA LEU A 10 7.83 1.84 -10.72
C LEU A 10 7.32 0.98 -9.56
N ILE A 11 6.53 1.57 -8.68
CA ILE A 11 5.83 0.88 -7.60
C ILE A 11 4.34 0.96 -7.88
N SER A 12 3.66 -0.18 -7.83
CA SER A 12 2.20 -0.20 -7.92
C SER A 12 1.62 -1.17 -6.90
N TYR A 13 0.46 -0.83 -6.35
CA TYR A 13 -0.32 -1.79 -5.59
C TYR A 13 -1.79 -1.77 -5.94
N ARG A 14 -2.45 -2.88 -5.59
CA ARG A 14 -3.89 -3.04 -5.54
C ARG A 14 -4.24 -3.77 -4.25
N VAL A 15 -5.14 -3.22 -3.46
CA VAL A 15 -5.62 -3.82 -2.22
C VAL A 15 -7.14 -3.76 -2.20
N THR A 16 -7.77 -4.81 -1.70
CA THR A 16 -9.20 -4.86 -1.39
C THR A 16 -9.38 -5.42 0.01
N THR A 17 -10.18 -4.76 0.83
CA THR A 17 -10.50 -5.15 2.21
C THR A 17 -12.01 -5.33 2.38
N ALA A 18 -12.42 -6.30 3.19
CA ALA A 18 -13.83 -6.54 3.52
C ALA A 18 -14.30 -5.54 4.60
N GLN A 19 -14.50 -4.29 4.20
CA GLN A 19 -14.99 -3.19 5.04
C GLN A 19 -15.72 -2.17 4.16
N ALA A 20 -16.88 -1.67 4.63
CA ALA A 20 -17.73 -0.75 3.89
C ALA A 20 -17.37 0.75 4.09
N SER A 21 -16.36 1.06 4.89
CA SER A 21 -15.94 2.42 5.30
C SER A 21 -14.67 2.88 4.58
N GLU A 22 -14.36 4.18 4.63
CA GLU A 22 -13.10 4.71 4.08
C GLU A 22 -11.89 4.08 4.79
N VAL A 23 -10.93 3.67 3.97
CA VAL A 23 -9.58 3.32 4.38
C VAL A 23 -8.62 4.01 3.44
N SER A 24 -7.44 4.39 3.94
CA SER A 24 -6.34 4.77 3.07
C SER A 24 -5.22 3.76 3.15
N PHE A 25 -4.46 3.69 2.08
CA PHE A 25 -3.28 2.85 1.95
C PHE A 25 -2.11 3.72 1.53
N ILE A 26 -0.94 3.37 2.03
CA ILE A 26 0.32 4.03 1.73
C ILE A 26 1.38 2.98 1.38
N ILE A 27 2.39 3.42 0.63
CA ILE A 27 3.63 2.66 0.51
C ILE A 27 4.62 3.17 1.56
N ARG A 28 5.25 2.22 2.25
CA ARG A 28 6.36 2.50 3.16
C ARG A 28 7.65 1.89 2.65
N ARG A 29 8.76 2.53 3.01
CA ARG A 29 10.12 2.05 2.90
C ARG A 29 10.73 2.00 4.29
N ASN A 30 11.21 0.84 4.70
CA ASN A 30 11.84 0.62 6.01
C ASN A 30 10.95 1.11 7.16
N GLY A 31 9.63 0.90 7.04
CA GLY A 31 8.63 1.34 8.02
C GLY A 31 8.27 2.83 7.98
N ALA A 32 8.94 3.65 7.16
CA ALA A 32 8.63 5.07 6.98
C ALA A 32 7.85 5.31 5.70
N ASN A 33 6.90 6.25 5.75
CA ASN A 33 6.08 6.62 4.60
C ASN A 33 6.96 7.19 3.48
N ILE A 34 6.74 6.77 2.24
CA ILE A 34 7.39 7.42 1.09
C ILE A 34 6.58 8.69 0.78
N THR A 35 7.11 9.87 1.14
CA THR A 35 6.37 11.14 1.09
C THR A 35 6.01 11.59 -0.32
N GLY A 36 4.79 12.16 -0.46
CA GLY A 36 4.32 13.03 -1.55
C GLY A 36 3.52 12.34 -2.66
N SER A 37 2.24 11.98 -2.44
CA SER A 37 1.34 11.30 -3.41
C SER A 37 1.75 9.93 -3.94
N ALA A 38 3.02 9.54 -3.77
CA ALA A 38 3.55 8.27 -4.24
C ALA A 38 3.04 7.13 -3.37
N GLY A 39 2.01 6.43 -3.84
CA GLY A 39 1.49 5.26 -3.15
C GLY A 39 0.34 5.56 -2.18
N THR A 40 -0.25 6.75 -2.19
CA THR A 40 -1.45 7.03 -1.37
C THR A 40 -2.73 6.83 -2.16
N SER A 41 -3.65 5.99 -1.67
CA SER A 41 -5.01 5.85 -2.21
C SER A 41 -5.98 5.66 -1.06
N SER A 42 -7.15 6.29 -1.16
CA SER A 42 -8.28 6.05 -0.27
C SER A 42 -9.46 5.48 -1.03
N SER A 43 -10.31 4.72 -0.32
CA SER A 43 -11.62 4.29 -0.80
C SER A 43 -12.70 5.28 -0.36
N ALA A 44 -13.83 5.33 -1.06
CA ALA A 44 -14.98 6.09 -0.60
C ALA A 44 -15.57 5.51 0.71
N ASP A 45 -16.19 6.38 1.51
CA ASP A 45 -16.80 6.08 2.82
C ASP A 45 -18.02 5.15 2.80
N SER A 46 -18.44 4.68 1.63
CA SER A 46 -19.65 3.86 1.44
C SER A 46 -19.53 2.98 0.20
N ALA A 47 -18.67 1.96 0.27
CA ALA A 47 -18.54 0.99 -0.80
C ALA A 47 -19.79 0.10 -0.87
N ALA A 48 -20.53 0.15 -1.98
CA ALA A 48 -21.82 -0.54 -2.14
C ALA A 48 -21.72 -2.07 -2.10
N ASP A 49 -20.56 -2.62 -2.41
CA ASP A 49 -20.25 -4.05 -2.38
C ASP A 49 -19.70 -4.52 -1.01
N GLY A 50 -19.62 -3.61 -0.03
CA GLY A 50 -19.06 -3.88 1.29
C GLY A 50 -17.53 -3.96 1.32
N ASN A 51 -16.84 -3.59 0.22
CA ASN A 51 -15.40 -3.66 0.14
C ASN A 51 -14.75 -2.32 -0.17
N ALA A 52 -13.79 -1.94 0.67
CA ALA A 52 -12.91 -0.84 0.36
C ALA A 52 -11.76 -1.31 -0.53
N PHE A 53 -11.30 -0.45 -1.44
CA PHE A 53 -10.18 -0.73 -2.32
C PHE A 53 -9.21 0.44 -2.38
N GLY A 54 -7.93 0.14 -2.61
CA GLY A 54 -6.90 1.12 -2.88
C GLY A 54 -6.03 0.69 -4.05
N MET A 55 -5.73 1.63 -4.94
CA MET A 55 -4.83 1.39 -6.07
C MET A 55 -3.96 2.61 -6.34
N VAL A 56 -2.65 2.38 -6.48
CA VAL A 56 -1.71 3.43 -6.89
C VAL A 56 -0.66 2.87 -7.84
N THR A 57 -0.16 3.74 -8.71
CA THR A 57 1.07 3.57 -9.46
C THR A 57 1.90 4.83 -9.28
N SER A 58 3.17 4.69 -8.91
CA SER A 58 4.10 5.81 -8.72
C SER A 58 5.53 5.39 -9.01
N PHE A 59 6.46 6.34 -8.90
CA PHE A 59 7.88 6.14 -9.12
C PHE A 59 8.67 6.66 -7.93
N THR A 60 9.68 5.91 -7.50
CA THR A 60 10.59 6.39 -6.47
C THR A 60 11.96 5.73 -6.61
N ARG A 61 12.98 6.40 -6.07
CA ARG A 61 14.32 5.81 -5.97
C ARG A 61 14.41 4.95 -4.70
N LEU A 62 14.86 3.72 -4.88
CA LEU A 62 15.07 2.72 -3.82
C LEU A 62 16.52 2.27 -3.83
N ALA A 63 17.02 1.91 -2.64
CA ALA A 63 18.33 1.30 -2.46
C ALA A 63 18.20 -0.23 -2.38
N ALA A 64 19.25 -0.95 -2.78
CA ALA A 64 19.36 -2.38 -2.50
C ALA A 64 19.23 -2.63 -0.98
N GLY A 65 18.38 -3.58 -0.60
CA GLY A 65 18.09 -3.90 0.80
C GLY A 65 16.94 -3.11 1.42
N ASP A 66 16.41 -2.06 0.78
CA ASP A 66 15.19 -1.40 1.24
C ASP A 66 14.04 -2.42 1.36
N ILE A 67 13.25 -2.33 2.43
CA ILE A 67 12.04 -3.12 2.62
C ILE A 67 10.86 -2.23 2.25
N VAL A 68 10.10 -2.64 1.23
CA VAL A 68 8.88 -1.95 0.78
C VAL A 68 7.66 -2.76 1.16
N ASP A 69 6.69 -2.11 1.78
CA ASP A 69 5.40 -2.69 2.14
C ASP A 69 4.24 -1.73 1.86
N ILE A 70 3.04 -2.30 1.80
CA ILE A 70 1.79 -1.55 1.80
C ILE A 70 1.29 -1.51 3.24
N PHE A 71 0.90 -0.33 3.68
CA PHE A 71 0.38 -0.11 5.03
C PHE A 71 -0.96 0.60 4.95
N ARG A 72 -1.91 0.17 5.77
CA ARG A 72 -3.21 0.82 5.85
C ARG A 72 -3.15 1.92 6.89
N THR A 73 -3.43 3.15 6.47
CA THR A 73 -3.56 4.33 7.32
C THR A 73 -5.01 4.82 7.21
N GLY A 74 -5.83 4.61 8.23
CA GLY A 74 -7.27 4.88 8.15
C GLY A 74 -8.15 3.67 8.47
N GLY A 75 -9.46 3.92 8.55
CA GLY A 75 -10.38 3.05 9.28
C GLY A 75 -10.26 3.27 10.79
N ILE A 76 -10.36 2.19 11.57
CA ILE A 76 -10.32 2.26 13.05
C ILE A 76 -8.87 2.28 13.59
N ALA A 77 -7.93 1.65 12.88
CA ALA A 77 -6.54 1.54 13.30
C ALA A 77 -5.57 1.40 12.13
N ASP A 78 -4.38 1.99 12.28
CA ASP A 78 -3.27 1.80 11.36
C ASP A 78 -2.71 0.38 11.48
N GLN A 79 -2.54 -0.33 10.35
CA GLN A 79 -2.09 -1.72 10.40
C GLN A 79 -1.47 -2.26 9.11
N PHE A 80 -0.67 -3.31 9.25
CA PHE A 80 -0.21 -4.13 8.13
C PHE A 80 -1.39 -4.85 7.48
N LEU A 81 -1.29 -5.17 6.18
CA LEU A 81 -2.39 -5.84 5.47
C LEU A 81 -2.79 -7.21 6.06
N GLN A 82 -1.84 -7.93 6.66
CA GLN A 82 -2.10 -9.22 7.33
C GLN A 82 -2.58 -9.09 8.80
N SER A 83 -2.78 -7.88 9.30
CA SER A 83 -3.27 -7.62 10.66
C SER A 83 -4.81 -7.63 10.71
N PHE A 84 -5.35 -7.93 11.90
CA PHE A 84 -6.79 -7.96 12.18
C PHE A 84 -7.18 -7.04 13.36
N ALA A 85 -6.44 -5.96 13.58
CA ALA A 85 -6.55 -5.11 14.77
C ALA A 85 -7.94 -4.44 14.92
N ASP A 86 -8.69 -4.33 13.83
CA ASP A 86 -10.03 -3.76 13.80
C ASP A 86 -11.11 -4.71 13.23
N GLY A 87 -10.81 -6.01 13.17
CA GLY A 87 -11.73 -7.01 12.61
C GLY A 87 -11.90 -6.94 11.08
N THR A 88 -11.21 -6.02 10.40
CA THR A 88 -11.17 -5.96 8.93
C THR A 88 -10.22 -7.02 8.38
N THR A 89 -10.64 -7.73 7.34
CA THR A 89 -9.79 -8.71 6.65
C THR A 89 -9.37 -8.18 5.28
N THR A 90 -8.09 -8.33 4.94
CA THR A 90 -7.62 -8.09 3.56
C THR A 90 -8.07 -9.26 2.68
N VAL A 91 -8.88 -8.95 1.67
CA VAL A 91 -9.40 -9.93 0.70
C VAL A 91 -8.33 -10.22 -0.36
N THR A 92 -7.70 -9.17 -0.90
CA THR A 92 -6.57 -9.30 -1.82
C THR A 92 -5.57 -8.16 -1.63
N GLY A 93 -4.27 -8.45 -1.81
CA GLY A 93 -3.21 -7.45 -1.73
C GLY A 93 -2.06 -7.79 -2.67
N PHE A 94 -1.75 -6.90 -3.60
CA PHE A 94 -0.68 -7.06 -4.58
C PHE A 94 0.25 -5.86 -4.54
N LEU A 95 1.56 -6.11 -4.43
CA LEU A 95 2.61 -5.11 -4.53
C LEU A 95 3.53 -5.47 -5.70
N THR A 96 3.67 -4.55 -6.64
CA THR A 96 4.53 -4.67 -7.82
C THR A 96 5.66 -3.67 -7.72
N LEU A 97 6.89 -4.15 -7.88
CA LEU A 97 8.08 -3.33 -8.03
C LEU A 97 8.79 -3.69 -9.33
N VAL A 98 8.96 -2.72 -10.23
CA VAL A 98 9.69 -2.87 -11.48
C VAL A 98 10.80 -1.84 -11.52
N LYS A 99 12.06 -2.27 -11.59
CA LYS A 99 13.18 -1.37 -11.83
C LYS A 99 13.10 -0.83 -13.25
N ILE A 100 13.10 0.49 -13.41
CA ILE A 100 12.96 1.16 -14.70
C ILE A 100 14.21 1.96 -15.11
N ALA A 101 15.09 2.27 -14.15
CA ALA A 101 16.39 2.90 -14.39
C ALA A 101 17.35 2.65 -13.23
N ASP A 102 18.64 2.88 -13.46
CA ASP A 102 19.68 2.96 -12.42
C ASP A 102 19.66 4.33 -11.68
#